data_AF-A0A962NZU3-F1
#
_entry.id   AF-A0A962NZU3-F1
#
_cell.length_a   1.000
_cell.length_b   1.000
_cell.length_c   1.000
_cell.angle_alpha   90.00
_cell.angle_beta   90.00
_cell.angle_gamma   90.00
#
_symmetry.space_group_name_H-M   'P 1'
#
loop_
_entity.id
_entity.type
_entity.pdbx_description
1 polymer ?
#
loop_
_entity_poly.entity_id
_entity_poly.type
_entity_poly.pdbx_seq_one_letter_code
_entity_poly.pdbx_strand_id
1 'polypeptide(L)'
;AKRQQLQWRTGIELAILGLWAGLLAVFLTEIITALISVFLLEGKAHLHAWLWLTPLASATLVLVIGLWHLRKTWQVSPMVVLKEV
;
A
#
# COMPACT_ATOMS: atom_id res chain seq x y z
N ALA A 1 8.50 26.15 -4.61
CA ALA A 1 8.32 24.91 -5.40
C ALA A 1 6.84 24.76 -5.79
N LYS A 2 6.52 24.44 -7.06
CA LYS A 2 5.13 24.32 -7.54
C LYS A 2 4.40 23.22 -6.77
N ARG A 3 3.29 23.55 -6.09
CA ARG A 3 2.50 22.62 -5.25
C ARG A 3 2.26 21.26 -5.93
N GLN A 4 1.95 21.28 -7.24
CA GLN A 4 1.72 20.12 -8.11
C GLN A 4 2.87 19.09 -8.13
N GLN A 5 4.12 19.55 -8.03
CA GLN A 5 5.29 18.67 -8.06
C GLN A 5 5.48 17.91 -6.73
N LEU A 6 5.02 18.50 -5.62
CA LEU A 6 4.98 17.84 -4.31
C LEU A 6 3.90 16.75 -4.30
N GLN A 7 2.73 17.04 -4.86
CA GLN A 7 1.60 16.10 -4.99
C GLN A 7 2.01 14.82 -5.72
N TRP A 8 2.73 14.99 -6.83
CA TRP A 8 3.15 13.88 -7.68
C TRP A 8 4.17 12.98 -6.98
N ARG A 9 5.16 13.58 -6.29
CA ARG A 9 6.17 12.82 -5.54
C ARG A 9 5.55 12.03 -4.40
N THR A 10 4.70 12.66 -3.59
CA THR A 10 4.04 11.96 -2.48
C THR A 10 3.07 10.88 -2.97
N GLY A 11 2.39 11.11 -4.09
CA GLY A 11 1.55 10.08 -4.71
C GLY A 11 2.35 8.84 -5.14
N ILE A 12 3.54 9.03 -5.71
CA ILE A 12 4.45 7.94 -6.08
C ILE A 12 4.96 7.19 -4.84
N GLU A 13 5.36 7.89 -3.79
CA GLU A 13 5.80 7.26 -2.53
C GLU A 13 4.70 6.37 -1.93
N LEU A 14 3.47 6.87 -1.88
CA LEU A 14 2.31 6.11 -1.41
C LEU A 14 2.00 4.89 -2.29
N ALA A 15 2.09 5.03 -3.61
CA ALA A 15 1.89 3.93 -4.55
C ALA A 15 2.93 2.81 -4.34
N ILE A 16 4.21 3.18 -4.20
CA ILE A 16 5.31 2.25 -3.97
C ILE A 16 5.13 1.53 -2.64
N LEU A 17 4.80 2.25 -1.57
CA LEU A 17 4.53 1.65 -0.26
C LEU A 17 3.35 0.70 -0.31
N GLY A 18 2.27 1.06 -1.00
CA GLY A 18 1.09 0.21 -1.15
C GLY A 18 1.34 -1.06 -1.97
N LEU A 19 2.20 -0.97 -3.00
CA LEU A 19 2.67 -2.14 -3.76
C LEU A 19 3.48 -3.08 -2.89
N TRP A 20 4.45 -2.56 -2.13
CA TRP A 20 5.28 -3.37 -1.22
C TRP A 20 4.45 -4.02 -0.13
N ALA A 21 3.53 -3.29 0.49
CA ALA A 21 2.64 -3.82 1.52
C ALA A 21 1.79 -4.97 0.96
N GLY A 22 1.23 -4.80 -0.24
CA GLY A 22 0.42 -5.83 -0.86
C GLY A 22 1.23 -7.05 -1.35
N LEU A 23 2.46 -6.84 -1.83
CA LEU A 23 3.38 -7.94 -2.16
C LEU A 23 3.70 -8.78 -0.92
N LEU A 24 4.02 -8.13 0.19
CA LEU A 24 4.24 -8.80 1.47
C LEU A 24 3.00 -9.56 1.93
N ALA A 25 1.81 -8.99 1.74
CA ALA A 25 0.54 -9.66 2.08
C ALA A 25 0.32 -10.94 1.27
N VAL A 26 0.58 -10.94 -0.05
CA VAL A 26 0.53 -12.16 -0.88
C VAL A 26 1.50 -13.19 -0.35
N PHE A 27 2.74 -12.78 -0.11
CA PHE A 27 3.78 -13.70 0.32
C PHE A 27 3.44 -14.36 1.66
N LEU A 28 2.98 -13.56 2.62
CA LEU A 28 2.56 -14.05 3.94
C LEU A 28 1.35 -14.98 3.82
N THR A 29 0.38 -14.61 2.98
CA THR A 29 -0.83 -15.42 2.75
C THR A 29 -0.43 -16.76 2.15
N GLU A 30 0.37 -16.78 1.08
CA GLU A 30 0.84 -17.99 0.42
C GLU A 30 1.57 -18.93 1.40
N ILE A 31 2.46 -18.37 2.23
CA ILE A 31 3.16 -19.13 3.29
C ILE A 31 2.17 -19.75 4.28
N ILE A 32 1.20 -18.97 4.76
CA ILE A 32 0.19 -19.45 5.71
C ILE A 32 -0.68 -20.54 5.07
N THR A 33 -1.16 -20.35 3.85
CA THR A 33 -1.95 -21.37 3.14
C THR A 33 -1.14 -22.63 2.87
N ALA A 34 0.15 -22.53 2.52
CA ALA A 34 1.03 -23.67 2.34
C ALA A 34 1.24 -24.43 3.66
N LEU A 35 1.50 -23.71 4.75
CA LEU A 35 1.62 -24.28 6.09
C LEU A 35 0.35 -25.03 6.50
N ILE A 36 -0.81 -24.39 6.36
CA ILE A 36 -2.10 -25.02 6.71
C ILE A 36 -2.36 -26.24 5.82
N SER A 37 -2.06 -26.16 4.53
CA SER A 37 -2.28 -27.27 3.60
C SER A 37 -1.43 -28.49 3.96
N VAL A 38 -0.16 -28.28 4.30
CA VAL A 38 0.79 -29.36 4.62
C VAL A 38 0.58 -29.91 6.03
N PHE A 39 0.42 -29.04 7.03
CA PHE A 39 0.37 -29.45 8.44
C PHE A 39 -1.02 -29.85 8.93
N LEU A 40 -2.08 -29.29 8.36
CA LEU A 40 -3.45 -29.47 8.86
C LEU A 40 -4.33 -30.31 7.93
N LEU A 41 -4.12 -30.19 6.62
CA LEU A 41 -5.00 -30.80 5.61
C LEU A 41 -4.37 -32.00 4.89
N GLU A 42 -3.09 -32.34 5.18
CA GLU A 42 -2.29 -33.36 4.47
C GLU A 42 -2.36 -33.23 2.93
N GLY A 43 -2.67 -32.02 2.44
CA GLY A 43 -2.96 -31.71 1.05
C GLY A 43 -1.77 -31.10 0.33
N LYS A 44 -1.83 -31.04 -1.00
CA LYS A 44 -0.78 -30.41 -1.81
C LYS A 44 -0.89 -28.88 -1.73
N ALA A 45 0.25 -28.21 -1.59
CA ALA A 45 0.30 -26.76 -1.72
C ALA A 45 -0.04 -26.36 -3.16
N HIS A 46 -1.11 -25.60 -3.34
CA HIS A 46 -1.53 -25.06 -4.63
C HIS A 46 -1.30 -23.55 -4.65
N LEU A 47 -0.59 -23.08 -5.68
CA LEU A 47 -0.37 -21.65 -5.89
C LEU A 47 -1.63 -21.00 -6.48
N HIS A 48 -2.16 -20.00 -5.79
CA HIS A 48 -3.37 -19.30 -6.23
C HIS A 48 -2.99 -18.05 -7.04
N ALA A 49 -2.88 -18.18 -8.37
CA ALA A 49 -2.49 -17.09 -9.27
C ALA A 49 -3.36 -15.82 -9.14
N TRP A 50 -4.62 -15.96 -8.70
CA TRP A 50 -5.52 -14.84 -8.46
C TRP A 50 -5.08 -13.92 -7.31
N LEU A 51 -4.36 -14.45 -6.31
CA LEU A 51 -3.86 -13.66 -5.17
C LEU A 51 -2.85 -12.59 -5.60
N TRP A 52 -2.23 -12.74 -6.76
CA TRP A 52 -1.30 -11.75 -7.32
C TRP A 52 -1.96 -10.44 -7.78
N LEU A 53 -3.29 -10.36 -7.80
CA LEU A 53 -4.01 -9.09 -7.99
C LEU A 53 -4.09 -8.26 -6.70
N THR A 54 -3.89 -8.87 -5.54
CA THR A 54 -3.98 -8.17 -4.25
C THR A 54 -2.93 -7.07 -4.03
N PRO A 55 -1.68 -7.14 -4.57
CA PRO A 55 -0.74 -6.03 -4.51
C PRO A 55 -1.25 -4.80 -5.26
N LEU A 56 -1.92 -5.00 -6.40
CA LEU A 56 -2.51 -3.92 -7.18
C LEU A 56 -3.68 -3.28 -6.41
N ALA A 57 -4.55 -4.11 -5.82
CA ALA A 57 -5.66 -3.63 -4.98
C ALA A 57 -5.15 -2.84 -3.75
N SER A 58 -4.13 -3.35 -3.05
CA SER A 58 -3.47 -2.68 -1.93
C SER A 58 -2.89 -1.32 -2.34
N ALA A 59 -2.17 -1.28 -3.47
CA ALA A 59 -1.61 -0.03 -3.99
C ALA A 59 -2.69 1.02 -4.28
N THR A 60 -3.81 0.62 -4.90
CA THR A 60 -4.93 1.53 -5.15
C THR A 60 -5.57 2.05 -3.85
N LEU A 61 -5.75 1.18 -2.85
CA LEU A 61 -6.31 1.56 -1.55
C LEU A 61 -5.40 2.53 -0.81
N VAL A 62 -4.10 2.23 -0.70
CA VAL A 62 -3.12 3.10 -0.02
C VAL A 62 -3.01 4.46 -0.72
N LEU A 63 -3.05 4.49 -2.06
CA LEU A 63 -3.05 5.72 -2.82
C LEU A 63 -4.32 6.55 -2.55
N VAL A 64 -5.51 5.94 -2.58
CA VAL A 64 -6.78 6.63 -2.32
C VAL A 64 -6.84 7.17 -0.89
N ILE A 65 -6.51 6.34 0.11
CA ILE A 65 -6.52 6.72 1.53
C ILE A 65 -5.46 7.78 1.81
N GLY A 66 -4.24 7.60 1.26
CA GLY A 66 -3.14 8.53 1.43
C GLY A 66 -3.44 9.89 0.82
N LEU A 67 -3.98 9.95 -0.40
CA LEU A 67 -4.44 11.20 -1.02
C LEU A 67 -5.60 11.83 -0.24
N TRP A 68 -6.52 11.03 0.31
CA TRP A 68 -7.62 11.55 1.14
C TRP A 68 -7.11 12.21 2.42
N HIS A 69 -6.14 11.61 3.10
CA HIS A 69 -5.51 12.20 4.28
C HIS A 69 -4.70 13.45 3.93
N LEU A 70 -3.96 13.42 2.81
CA LEU A 70 -3.15 14.56 2.34
C LEU A 70 -4.00 15.77 1.92
N ARG A 71 -5.21 15.54 1.39
CA ARG A 71 -6.17 16.62 1.13
C ARG A 71 -6.49 17.44 2.38
N LYS A 72 -6.53 16.78 3.55
CA LYS A 72 -6.82 17.42 4.84
C LYS A 72 -5.64 18.28 5.33
N THR A 73 -4.41 17.84 5.11
CA THR A 73 -3.20 18.59 5.49
C THR A 73 -2.85 19.71 4.51
N TRP A 74 -3.20 19.60 3.23
CA TRP A 74 -2.99 20.66 2.24
C TRP A 74 -3.90 21.88 2.39
N GLN A 75 -4.97 21.77 3.16
CA GLN A 75 -5.79 22.94 3.53
C GLN A 75 -5.12 23.79 4.61
N VAL A 76 -4.06 23.29 5.26
CA VAL A 76 -3.24 24.07 6.19
C VAL A 76 -2.30 24.96 5.38
N SER A 77 -2.43 26.27 5.55
CA SER A 77 -1.61 27.26 4.84
C SER A 77 -0.12 27.00 5.11
N PRO A 78 0.76 26.98 4.07
CA PRO A 78 2.21 26.77 4.23
C PRO A 78 2.88 27.81 5.14
N MET A 79 2.18 28.90 5.46
CA MET A 79 2.63 29.93 6.39
C MET A 79 2.56 29.50 7.88
N VAL A 80 1.78 28.46 8.21
CA VAL A 80 1.72 27.88 9.57
C VAL A 80 2.94 26.98 9.82
N VAL A 81 3.30 26.14 8.84
CA VAL A 81 4.45 25.24 8.92
C VAL A 81 5.78 26.00 9.01
N LEU A 82 5.88 27.15 8.34
CA LEU A 82 7.08 28.00 8.40
C LEU A 82 7.23 28.78 9.72
N LYS A 83 6.20 28.80 10.57
CA LYS A 83 6.24 29.43 11.89
C LYS A 83 6.66 28.48 13.01
N GLU A 84 6.70 27.18 12.74
CA GLU A 84 7.11 26.14 13.70
C GLU A 84 8.62 25.84 13.65
N VAL A 85 9.37 26.47 12.74
CA VAL A 85 10.84 26.34 12.63
C VAL A 85 11.54 27.59 13.14
#